data_AF-A0A8S0RK38-F1
#
_entry.id   AF-A0A8S0RK38-F1
#
_cell.length_a   1.000
_cell.length_b   1.000
_cell.length_c   1.000
_cell.angle_alpha   90.00
_cell.angle_beta   90.00
_cell.angle_gamma   90.00
#
_symmetry.space_group_name_H-M   'P 1'
#
loop_
_entity.id
_entity.type
_entity.pdbx_description
1 polymer ?
#
loop_
_entity_poly.entity_id
_entity_poly.type
_entity_poly.pdbx_seq_one_letter_code
_entity_poly.pdbx_strand_id
1 'polypeptide(L)'
;MNRRLNLDISQNNTFLLPRDILAVFDHLIELKFGMGTLDDMNHLKNKRIHFVADLLQDQFGLALVLLENVVRRTMCGAIRHKLISTPQNLVTSNSINNHL
;
A
#
# COMPACT_ATOMS: atom_id res chain seq x y z
N MET A 1 -13.38 -1.53 -8.31
CA MET A 1 -13.32 -2.87 -8.93
C MET A 1 -14.73 -3.37 -9.24
N ASN A 2 -15.58 -3.52 -8.22
CA ASN A 2 -16.96 -4.02 -8.32
C ASN A 2 -17.79 -3.42 -9.47
N ARG A 3 -17.78 -2.09 -9.62
CA ARG A 3 -18.51 -1.41 -10.72
C ARG A 3 -18.02 -1.77 -12.12
N ARG A 4 -16.73 -2.06 -12.30
CA ARG A 4 -16.16 -2.37 -13.62
C ARG A 4 -16.34 -3.83 -14.02
N LEU A 5 -16.29 -4.72 -13.04
CA LEU A 5 -16.39 -6.17 -13.24
C LEU A 5 -17.81 -6.71 -12.96
N ASN A 6 -18.78 -5.84 -12.71
CA ASN A 6 -20.15 -6.18 -12.33
C ASN A 6 -20.23 -7.18 -11.16
N LEU A 7 -19.39 -6.99 -10.13
CA LEU A 7 -19.34 -7.87 -8.96
C LEU A 7 -20.19 -7.30 -7.82
N ASP A 8 -21.05 -8.15 -7.25
CA ASP A 8 -21.78 -7.88 -6.02
C ASP A 8 -20.95 -8.33 -4.80
N ILE A 9 -19.94 -7.53 -4.46
CA ILE A 9 -19.08 -7.72 -3.28
C ILE A 9 -19.30 -6.52 -2.36
N SER A 10 -19.32 -6.78 -1.05
CA SER A 10 -19.49 -5.74 -0.03
C SER A 10 -18.44 -4.62 -0.17
N GLN A 11 -18.89 -3.37 -0.12
CA GLN A 11 -18.04 -2.18 -0.13
C GLN A 11 -17.07 -2.10 1.07
N ASN A 12 -17.37 -2.83 2.15
CA ASN A 12 -16.52 -2.85 3.34
C ASN A 12 -15.30 -3.78 3.19
N ASN A 13 -15.28 -4.63 2.16
CA ASN A 13 -14.11 -5.46 1.89
C ASN A 13 -13.13 -4.71 0.98
N THR A 14 -11.96 -4.38 1.53
CA THR A 14 -10.88 -3.70 0.81
C THR A 14 -9.82 -4.66 0.27
N PHE A 15 -9.93 -5.95 0.61
CA PHE A 15 -8.99 -6.98 0.15
C PHE A 15 -9.44 -7.60 -1.18
N LEU A 16 -8.45 -7.98 -1.99
CA LEU A 16 -8.68 -8.68 -3.26
C LEU A 16 -9.16 -10.11 -2.98
N LEU A 17 -10.28 -10.50 -3.57
CA LEU A 17 -10.81 -11.86 -3.49
C LEU A 17 -10.39 -12.69 -4.70
N PRO A 18 -10.31 -14.03 -4.58
CA PRO A 18 -10.06 -14.90 -5.74
C PRO A 18 -11.05 -14.70 -6.89
N ARG A 19 -12.31 -14.36 -6.57
CA ARG A 19 -13.35 -14.05 -7.57
C ARG A 19 -13.04 -12.78 -8.38
N ASP A 20 -12.41 -11.78 -7.77
CA ASP A 20 -11.99 -10.56 -8.46
C ASP A 20 -10.96 -10.88 -9.56
N ILE A 21 -10.02 -11.78 -9.25
CA ILE A 21 -8.97 -12.20 -10.19
C ILE A 21 -9.58 -12.91 -11.39
N LEU A 22 -10.48 -13.88 -11.16
CA LEU A 22 -11.16 -14.62 -12.22
C LEU A 22 -11.97 -13.67 -13.13
N ALA A 23 -12.73 -12.75 -12.54
CA ALA A 23 -13.52 -11.79 -13.31
C ALA A 23 -12.66 -10.82 -14.14
N VAL A 24 -11.47 -10.44 -13.66
CA VAL A 24 -10.50 -9.65 -14.45
C VAL A 24 -10.01 -10.43 -15.66
N PHE A 25 -9.69 -11.72 -15.49
CA PHE A 25 -9.23 -12.56 -16.60
C PHE A 25 -10.33 -12.78 -17.64
N ASP A 26 -11.55 -13.06 -17.21
CA ASP A 26 -12.69 -13.18 -18.12
C ASP A 26 -12.88 -11.89 -18.93
N HIS A 27 -12.85 -10.73 -18.25
CA HIS A 27 -12.94 -9.43 -18.91
C HIS A 27 -11.78 -9.17 -19.88
N LEU A 28 -10.56 -9.60 -19.56
CA LEU A 28 -9.41 -9.46 -20.45
C LEU A 28 -9.55 -10.33 -21.71
N ILE A 29 -10.11 -11.53 -21.57
CA ILE A 29 -10.40 -12.45 -22.69
C ILE A 29 -11.47 -11.84 -23.59
N GLU A 30 -12.57 -11.32 -23.02
CA GLU A 30 -13.62 -10.62 -23.74
C GLU A 30 -13.07 -9.43 -24.57
N LEU A 31 -12.21 -8.61 -23.96
CA LEU A 31 -11.53 -7.51 -24.65
C LEU A 31 -10.64 -7.99 -25.81
N LYS A 32 -9.94 -9.12 -25.63
CA LYS A 32 -9.08 -9.71 -26.69
C LYS A 32 -9.91 -10.16 -27.90
N PHE A 33 -11.13 -10.63 -27.70
CA PHE A 33 -12.05 -11.03 -28.78
C PHE A 33 -12.86 -9.85 -29.34
N GLY A 34 -12.60 -8.62 -28.89
CA GLY A 34 -13.33 -7.42 -29.34
C GLY A 34 -14.74 -7.30 -28.75
N MET A 35 -15.11 -8.17 -27.81
CA MET A 35 -16.36 -8.11 -27.06
C MET A 35 -16.13 -7.26 -25.80
N GLY A 36 -15.95 -5.95 -25.95
CA GLY A 36 -15.79 -5.05 -24.80
C GLY A 36 -15.27 -3.67 -25.19
N THR A 37 -15.49 -2.70 -24.31
CA THR A 37 -15.04 -1.31 -24.52
C THR A 37 -13.73 -1.09 -23.81
N LEU A 38 -12.71 -0.63 -24.55
CA LEU A 38 -11.47 -0.15 -23.94
C LEU A 38 -11.75 1.11 -23.10
N ASP A 39 -11.17 1.14 -21.90
CA ASP A 39 -11.32 2.28 -21.01
C ASP A 39 -10.48 3.46 -21.49
N ASP A 40 -11.09 4.64 -21.52
CA ASP A 40 -10.37 5.89 -21.76
C ASP A 40 -9.59 6.29 -20.51
N MET A 41 -8.29 6.00 -20.52
CA MET A 41 -7.37 6.31 -19.42
C MET A 41 -7.28 7.83 -19.13
N ASN A 42 -7.62 8.67 -20.10
CA ASN A 42 -7.58 10.13 -19.93
C ASN A 42 -8.88 10.69 -19.33
N HIS A 43 -9.90 9.86 -19.15
CA HIS A 43 -11.15 10.29 -18.57
C HIS A 43 -10.96 10.78 -17.12
N LEU A 44 -11.47 11.97 -16.80
CA LEU A 44 -11.29 12.59 -15.48
C LEU A 44 -11.80 11.75 -14.31
N LYS A 45 -12.81 10.88 -14.52
CA LYS A 45 -13.27 9.94 -13.48
C LYS A 45 -12.23 8.90 -13.08
N ASN A 46 -11.19 8.71 -13.89
CA ASN A 46 -10.04 7.85 -13.62
C ASN A 46 -8.85 8.65 -13.06
N LYS A 47 -8.97 9.97 -12.93
CA LYS A 47 -7.97 10.83 -12.28
C LYS A 47 -8.38 11.05 -10.82
N ARG A 48 -7.42 10.96 -9.91
CA ARG A 48 -7.58 11.27 -8.49
C ARG A 48 -6.67 12.43 -8.14
N ILE A 49 -7.19 13.41 -7.41
CA ILE A 49 -6.40 14.54 -6.89
C ILE A 49 -5.66 14.03 -5.66
N HIS A 50 -4.34 14.24 -5.63
CA HIS A 50 -3.52 14.05 -4.44
C HIS A 50 -3.12 15.42 -3.92
N PHE A 51 -3.39 15.67 -2.65
CA PHE A 51 -2.93 16.88 -1.98
C PHE A 51 -1.50 16.66 -1.44
N VAL A 52 -0.79 17.75 -1.16
CA VAL A 52 0.54 17.69 -0.55
C VAL A 52 0.53 16.92 0.78
N ALA A 53 -0.57 17.03 1.54
CA ALA A 53 -0.75 16.30 2.80
C ALA A 53 -0.82 14.77 2.60
N ASP A 54 -1.44 14.30 1.52
CA ASP A 54 -1.53 12.85 1.22
C ASP A 54 -0.14 12.28 0.92
N LEU A 55 0.66 13.01 0.14
CA LEU A 55 2.04 12.64 -0.18
C LEU A 55 2.93 12.62 1.07
N LEU A 56 2.76 13.61 1.96
CA LEU A 56 3.45 13.66 3.24
C LEU A 56 3.04 12.50 4.15
N GLN A 57 1.75 12.15 4.17
CA GLN A 57 1.25 11.02 4.96
C GLN A 57 1.86 9.70 4.49
N ASP A 58 1.96 9.49 3.18
CA ASP A 58 2.59 8.29 2.59
C ASP A 58 4.08 8.21 2.96
N GLN A 59 4.81 9.32 2.83
CA GLN A 59 6.23 9.41 3.21
C GLN A 59 6.44 9.16 4.71
N PHE A 60 5.58 9.74 5.55
CA PHE A 60 5.65 9.54 6.99
C PHE A 60 5.33 8.10 7.38
N GLY A 61 4.34 7.47 6.74
CA GLY A 61 4.03 6.05 6.94
C GLY A 61 5.23 5.15 6.63
N LEU A 62 5.91 5.38 5.51
CA LEU A 62 7.14 4.66 5.16
C LEU A 62 8.26 4.90 6.18
N ALA A 63 8.47 6.14 6.62
CA ALA A 63 9.47 6.48 7.62
C ALA A 63 9.21 5.75 8.95
N LEU A 64 7.95 5.61 9.36
CA LEU A 64 7.58 4.86 10.56
C LEU A 64 7.84 3.35 10.42
N VAL A 65 7.55 2.76 9.26
CA VAL A 65 7.86 1.34 9.01
C VAL A 65 9.37 1.08 9.06
N LEU A 66 10.18 2.01 8.55
CA LEU A 66 11.63 1.92 8.67
C LEU A 66 12.09 2.03 10.13
N LEU A 67 11.53 2.99 10.88
CA LEU A 67 11.83 3.15 12.30
C LEU A 67 11.46 1.89 13.10
N GLU A 68 10.28 1.32 12.86
CA GLU A 68 9.86 0.06 13.48
C GLU A 68 10.87 -1.07 13.20
N ASN A 69 11.33 -1.18 11.95
CA ASN A 69 12.32 -2.18 11.56
C ASN A 69 13.67 -1.97 12.26
N VAL A 70 14.13 -0.72 12.41
CA VAL A 70 15.36 -0.39 13.15
C VAL A 70 15.21 -0.75 14.63
N VAL A 71 14.12 -0.29 15.26
CA VAL A 71 13.81 -0.59 16.68
C VAL A 71 13.79 -2.11 16.92
N ARG A 72 13.07 -2.86 16.07
CA ARG A 72 12.98 -4.32 16.16
C ARG A 72 14.35 -4.98 16.03
N ARG A 73 15.20 -4.54 15.10
CA ARG A 73 16.57 -5.06 14.94
C ARG A 73 17.44 -4.75 16.16
N THR A 74 17.38 -3.53 16.68
CA THR A 74 18.15 -3.11 17.86
C THR A 74 17.71 -3.87 19.11
N MET A 75 16.40 -4.05 19.32
CA MET A 75 15.87 -4.86 20.44
C MET A 75 16.35 -6.32 20.34
N CYS A 76 16.29 -6.94 19.16
CA CYS A 76 16.82 -8.29 18.95
C CYS A 76 18.31 -8.38 19.28
N GLY A 77 19.11 -7.35 18.93
CA GLY A 77 20.52 -7.25 19.30
C GLY A 77 20.73 -7.11 20.81
N ALA A 78 20.00 -6.20 21.46
CA ALA A 78 20.14 -5.92 22.88
C ALA A 78 19.75 -7.12 23.76
N ILE A 79 18.71 -7.87 23.39
CA ILE A 79 18.31 -9.11 24.06
C ILE A 79 19.43 -10.16 23.98
N ARG A 80 20.08 -10.31 22.81
CA ARG A 80 21.22 -11.23 22.64
C ARG A 80 22.40 -10.89 23.54
N HIS A 81 22.62 -9.60 23.80
CA HIS A 81 23.72 -9.11 24.62
C HIS A 81 23.34 -8.84 26.09
N LYS A 82 22.11 -9.19 26.53
CA LYS A 82 21.58 -8.91 27.88
C LYS A 82 21.70 -7.42 28.28
N LEU A 83 21.57 -6.51 27.32
CA LEU A 83 21.61 -5.07 27.57
C LEU A 83 20.21 -4.55 27.94
N ILE A 84 20.14 -3.65 28.92
CA ILE A 84 18.89 -2.96 29.28
C ILE A 84 18.52 -2.04 28.11
N SER A 85 17.42 -2.37 27.43
CA SER A 85 16.93 -1.61 26.27
C SER A 85 16.06 -0.45 26.75
N THR A 86 16.61 0.76 26.84
CA THR A 86 15.81 1.98 27.08
C THR A 86 15.26 2.53 25.75
N PRO A 87 14.05 3.12 25.73
CA PRO A 87 13.41 3.61 24.49
C PRO A 87 14.28 4.62 23.72
N GLN A 88 15.06 5.42 24.44
CA GLN A 88 15.98 6.42 23.86
C GLN A 88 17.13 5.80 23.06
N ASN A 89 17.53 4.55 23.38
CA ASN A 89 18.61 3.85 22.69
C ASN A 89 18.12 3.07 21.44
N LEU A 90 16.79 3.03 21.22
CA LEU A 90 16.18 2.30 20.10
C LEU A 90 15.83 3.22 18.92
N VAL A 91 15.77 4.53 19.15
CA VAL A 91 15.39 5.53 18.16
C VAL A 91 16.65 6.29 17.70
N THR A 92 17.06 6.07 16.45
CA THR A 92 18.12 6.86 15.82
C THR A 92 17.47 7.95 14.96
N SER A 93 17.73 9.22 15.26
CA SER A 93 17.20 10.40 14.54
C SER A 93 17.50 10.39 13.03
N ASN A 94 18.53 9.65 12.61
CA ASN A 94 18.95 9.55 11.21
C ASN A 94 17.98 8.76 10.32
N SER A 95 16.99 8.05 10.87
CA SER A 95 16.05 7.25 10.08
C SER A 95 14.96 8.08 9.36
N ILE A 96 14.76 9.34 9.76
CA ILE A 96 13.66 10.19 9.27
C ILE A 96 14.12 11.15 8.16
N ASN A 97 15.40 11.54 8.14
CA ASN A 97 15.92 12.57 7.23
C ASN A 97 16.26 12.09 5.82
N ASN A 98 16.28 10.78 5.54
CA ASN A 98 16.76 10.26 4.25
C ASN A 98 15.73 10.33 3.10
N HIS A 99 14.59 11.00 3.28
CA HIS A 99 13.55 11.12 2.25
C HIS A 99 12.91 12.52 2.14
N LEU A 100 13.56 13.56 2.70
CA LEU A 100 13.24 14.97 2.43
C LEU A 100 14.26 15.56 1.45
#